data_AF-A0A2H6NHS6-F1
#
_entry.id   AF-A0A2H6NHS6-F1
#
_cell.length_a   1.000
_cell.length_b   1.000
_cell.length_c   1.000
_cell.angle_alpha   90.00
_cell.angle_beta   90.00
_cell.angle_gamma   90.00
#
_symmetry.space_group_name_H-M   'P 1'
#
loop_
_entity.id
_entity.type
_entity.pdbx_description
1 polymer ?
#
loop_
_entity_poly.entity_id
_entity_poly.type
_entity_poly.pdbx_seq_one_letter_code
_entity_poly.pdbx_strand_id
1 'polypeptide(L)'
;MQHQGHSRDREKRERERQELRILVGTNLVRLSQLEGVNVERYKQIVLPGILEQVVNCRDALAQEYLMECIIQVFPDEFHLQTLNPFLRACAELHQNVNVKNIIIALID
;
A
#
# COMPACT_ATOMS: atom_id res chain seq x y z
N MET A 1 3.58 14.13 8.66
CA MET A 1 4.54 14.75 7.71
C MET A 1 3.86 15.62 6.66
N GLN A 2 2.80 15.18 5.96
CA GLN A 2 2.21 15.96 4.85
C GLN A 2 1.77 17.39 5.22
N HIS A 3 1.15 17.56 6.41
CA HIS A 3 0.62 18.84 6.89
C HIS A 3 1.56 19.61 7.84
N GLN A 4 2.78 19.12 8.07
CA GLN A 4 3.72 19.81 8.95
C GLN A 4 4.45 20.92 8.20
N GLY A 5 4.72 22.05 8.85
CA GLY A 5 5.47 23.16 8.24
C GLY A 5 4.69 24.01 7.25
N HIS A 6 5.38 24.91 6.55
CA HIS A 6 4.76 25.95 5.74
C HIS A 6 4.29 25.39 4.37
N SER A 7 3.23 25.96 3.80
CA SER A 7 2.70 25.55 2.49
C SER A 7 3.74 25.59 1.35
N ARG A 8 4.67 26.56 1.36
CA ARG A 8 5.75 26.68 0.37
C ARG A 8 6.73 25.50 0.35
N ASP A 9 6.82 24.76 1.45
CA ASP A 9 7.78 23.65 1.59
C ASP A 9 7.16 22.29 1.17
N ARG A 10 5.98 22.31 0.53
CA ARG A 10 5.23 21.11 0.16
C ARG A 10 6.05 20.12 -0.69
N GLU A 11 6.68 20.59 -1.76
CA GLU A 11 7.51 19.71 -2.62
C GLU A 11 8.72 19.12 -1.90
N LYS A 12 9.31 19.88 -0.97
CA LYS A 12 10.42 19.39 -0.16
C LYS A 12 9.94 18.26 0.74
N ARG A 13 8.77 18.42 1.37
CA ARG A 13 8.17 17.37 2.20
C ARG A 13 7.78 16.12 1.42
N GLU A 14 7.23 16.28 0.21
CA GLU A 14 6.89 15.13 -0.63
C GLU A 14 8.16 14.32 -0.99
N ARG A 15 9.29 14.98 -1.27
CA ARG A 15 10.60 14.31 -1.42
C ARG A 15 11.08 13.60 -0.15
N GLU A 16 11.08 14.27 0.99
CA GLU A 16 11.48 13.67 2.27
C GLU A 16 10.60 12.46 2.64
N ARG A 17 9.28 12.54 2.37
CA ARG A 17 8.36 11.42 2.55
C ARG A 17 8.70 10.25 1.62
N GLN A 18 9.09 10.53 0.38
CA GLN A 18 9.50 9.50 -0.57
C GLN A 18 10.76 8.76 -0.12
N GLU A 19 11.72 9.45 0.48
CA GLU A 19 12.93 8.84 1.05
C GLU A 19 12.61 7.96 2.26
N LEU A 20 11.65 8.37 3.10
CA LEU A 20 11.30 7.67 4.33
C LEU A 20 10.26 6.55 4.15
N ARG A 21 9.65 6.41 2.96
CA ARG A 21 8.57 5.44 2.72
C ARG A 21 8.95 4.00 3.09
N ILE A 22 10.22 3.64 2.93
CA ILE A 22 10.76 2.32 3.28
C ILE A 22 10.55 1.96 4.76
N LEU A 23 10.49 2.94 5.66
CA LEU A 23 10.25 2.70 7.09
C LEU A 23 8.85 2.11 7.31
N VAL A 24 7.87 2.54 6.50
CA VAL A 24 6.51 2.00 6.54
C VAL A 24 6.46 0.65 5.83
N GLY A 25 7.07 0.53 4.64
CA GLY A 25 7.11 -0.72 3.88
C GLY A 25 7.81 -1.87 4.62
N THR A 26 8.79 -1.56 5.46
CA THR A 26 9.46 -2.57 6.29
C THR A 26 8.46 -3.30 7.21
N ASN A 27 7.38 -2.66 7.66
CA ASN A 27 6.34 -3.34 8.45
C ASN A 27 5.56 -4.36 7.63
N LEU A 28 5.27 -4.07 6.36
CA LEU A 28 4.64 -5.03 5.44
C LEU A 28 5.57 -6.23 5.21
N VAL A 29 6.87 -5.99 5.03
CA VAL A 29 7.89 -7.05 4.90
C VAL A 29 7.92 -7.91 6.16
N ARG A 30 7.81 -7.32 7.35
CA ARG A 30 7.73 -8.10 8.59
C ARG A 30 6.49 -8.97 8.63
N LEU A 31 5.33 -8.47 8.17
CA LEU A 31 4.10 -9.25 8.13
C LEU A 31 4.21 -10.45 7.18
N SER A 32 4.84 -10.32 6.01
CA SER A 32 5.02 -11.44 5.08
C SER A 32 6.03 -12.49 5.57
N GLN A 33 6.94 -12.11 6.47
CA GLN A 33 7.92 -13.02 7.09
C GLN A 33 7.36 -13.84 8.26
N LEU A 34 6.14 -13.55 8.74
CA LEU A 34 5.55 -14.31 9.83
C LEU A 34 5.11 -15.68 9.33
N GLU A 35 5.79 -16.75 9.77
CA GLU A 35 5.45 -18.15 9.41
C GLU A 35 3.99 -18.52 9.69
N GLY A 36 3.38 -17.88 10.69
CA GLY A 36 1.98 -18.09 11.03
C GLY A 36 0.97 -17.45 10.08
N VAL A 37 1.39 -16.63 9.12
CA VAL A 37 0.49 -15.96 8.15
C VAL A 37 0.30 -16.84 6.94
N ASN A 38 -0.74 -17.68 6.99
CA ASN A 38 -1.24 -18.41 5.84
C ASN A 38 -2.25 -17.58 5.03
N VAL A 39 -2.70 -18.12 3.89
CA VAL A 39 -3.61 -17.42 2.97
C VAL A 39 -4.95 -17.06 3.63
N GLU A 40 -5.49 -17.89 4.51
CA GLU A 40 -6.71 -17.60 5.26
C GLU A 40 -6.54 -16.40 6.21
N ARG A 41 -5.45 -16.38 6.98
CA ARG A 41 -5.15 -15.23 7.86
C ARG A 41 -4.84 -13.97 7.07
N TYR A 42 -4.19 -14.12 5.92
CA TYR A 42 -3.95 -12.99 5.03
C TYR A 42 -5.28 -12.39 4.56
N LYS A 43 -6.21 -13.23 4.06
CA LYS A 43 -7.53 -12.81 3.59
C LYS A 43 -8.40 -12.18 4.67
N GLN A 44 -8.37 -12.71 5.88
CA GLN A 44 -9.31 -12.33 6.94
C GLN A 44 -8.79 -11.22 7.85
N ILE A 45 -7.47 -11.08 8.01
CA ILE A 45 -6.87 -10.22 9.02
C ILE A 45 -5.87 -9.26 8.40
N VAL A 46 -4.83 -9.78 7.73
CA VAL A 46 -3.67 -8.97 7.31
C VAL A 46 -4.06 -8.01 6.19
N LEU A 47 -4.58 -8.52 5.07
CA LEU A 47 -4.94 -7.68 3.94
C LEU A 47 -6.06 -6.69 4.29
N PRO A 48 -7.17 -7.07 4.94
CA PRO A 48 -8.20 -6.10 5.33
C PRO A 48 -7.65 -4.99 6.23
N GLY A 49 -6.81 -5.33 7.21
CA GLY A 49 -6.19 -4.34 8.09
C GLY A 49 -5.28 -3.37 7.34
N ILE A 50 -4.48 -3.86 6.38
CA ILE A 50 -3.64 -2.99 5.55
C ILE A 50 -4.51 -2.10 4.65
N LEU A 51 -5.47 -2.69 3.93
CA LEU A 51 -6.34 -1.95 2.99
C LEU A 51 -7.17 -0.88 3.69
N GLU A 52 -7.65 -1.14 4.91
CA GLU A 52 -8.33 -0.14 5.72
C GLU A 52 -7.45 1.10 5.93
N GLN A 53 -6.17 0.91 6.30
CA GLN A 53 -5.26 2.04 6.48
C GLN A 53 -4.95 2.75 5.16
N VAL A 54 -4.78 1.99 4.07
CA VAL A 54 -4.53 2.56 2.74
C VAL A 54 -5.68 3.44 2.28
N VAL A 55 -6.92 2.95 2.36
CA VAL A 55 -8.10 3.71 1.92
C VAL A 55 -8.33 4.93 2.82
N ASN A 56 -8.19 4.76 4.15
CA ASN A 56 -8.49 5.82 5.11
C ASN A 56 -7.42 6.90 5.21
N CYS A 57 -6.19 6.67 4.77
CA CYS A 57 -5.14 7.69 4.86
C CYS A 57 -5.35 8.87 3.90
N ARG A 58 -6.16 8.69 2.84
CA ARG A 58 -6.55 9.71 1.85
C ARG A 58 -5.38 10.52 1.26
N ASP A 59 -4.20 9.89 1.20
CA ASP A 59 -2.97 10.51 0.70
C ASP A 59 -2.43 9.73 -0.49
N ALA A 60 -2.41 10.36 -1.67
CA ALA A 60 -2.08 9.68 -2.92
C ALA A 60 -0.67 9.07 -2.92
N LEU A 61 0.32 9.76 -2.37
CA LEU A 61 1.70 9.28 -2.30
C LEU A 61 1.81 8.01 -1.45
N ALA A 62 1.16 8.00 -0.29
CA ALA A 62 1.14 6.83 0.58
C ALA A 62 0.35 5.68 -0.04
N GLN A 63 -0.81 5.96 -0.64
CA GLN A 63 -1.65 4.95 -1.26
C GLN A 63 -0.94 4.24 -2.41
N GLU A 64 -0.34 5.00 -3.32
CA GLU A 64 0.40 4.43 -4.47
C GLU A 64 1.53 3.52 -3.99
N TYR A 65 2.37 4.02 -3.08
CA TYR A 65 3.48 3.24 -2.54
C TYR A 65 3.02 1.97 -1.79
N LEU A 66 2.01 2.08 -0.93
CA LEU A 66 1.57 0.95 -0.10
C LEU A 66 0.91 -0.13 -0.95
N MET A 67 0.15 0.23 -1.99
CA MET A 67 -0.46 -0.74 -2.89
C MET A 67 0.59 -1.52 -3.70
N GLU A 68 1.60 -0.83 -4.26
CA GLU A 68 2.73 -1.50 -4.92
C GLU A 68 3.51 -2.37 -3.94
N CYS A 69 3.70 -1.90 -2.70
CA CYS A 69 4.42 -2.65 -1.67
C CYS A 69 3.68 -3.93 -1.27
N ILE A 70 2.34 -3.92 -1.20
CA ILE A 70 1.56 -5.15 -0.97
C ILE A 70 1.87 -6.20 -2.05
N ILE A 71 1.85 -5.78 -3.32
CA ILE A 71 2.11 -6.67 -4.46
C ILE A 71 3.51 -7.28 -4.36
N GLN A 72 4.53 -6.45 -4.11
CA GLN A 72 5.93 -6.88 -4.08
C GLN A 72 6.29 -7.78 -2.88
N VAL A 73 5.58 -7.63 -1.76
CA VAL A 73 6.00 -8.20 -0.47
C VAL A 73 5.26 -9.50 -0.12
N PHE A 74 4.03 -9.64 -0.57
CA PHE A 74 3.24 -10.85 -0.35
C PHE A 74 3.31 -11.78 -1.57
N PRO A 75 3.23 -13.10 -1.37
CA PRO A 75 3.39 -14.08 -2.45
C PRO A 75 2.17 -14.14 -3.37
N ASP A 76 2.38 -14.61 -4.61
CA ASP A 76 1.36 -14.65 -5.66
C ASP A 76 0.14 -15.50 -5.30
N GLU A 77 0.32 -16.58 -4.52
CA GLU A 77 -0.79 -17.41 -4.06
C GLU A 77 -1.79 -16.62 -3.22
N PHE A 78 -1.31 -15.59 -2.50
CA PHE A 78 -2.18 -14.72 -1.73
C PHE A 78 -2.92 -13.77 -2.66
N HIS A 79 -2.21 -13.16 -3.61
CA HIS A 79 -2.79 -12.25 -4.61
C HIS A 79 -3.91 -12.91 -5.39
N LEU A 80 -3.70 -14.15 -5.89
CA LEU A 80 -4.71 -14.94 -6.60
C LEU A 80 -6.01 -15.10 -5.79
N GLN A 81 -5.90 -15.25 -4.47
CA GLN A 81 -7.04 -15.44 -3.58
C GLN A 81 -7.66 -14.11 -3.10
N THR A 82 -7.04 -12.97 -3.41
CA THR A 82 -7.45 -11.63 -2.97
C THR A 82 -7.56 -10.60 -4.09
N LEU A 83 -7.55 -11.01 -5.36
CA LEU A 83 -7.70 -10.09 -6.51
C LEU A 83 -8.94 -9.19 -6.37
N ASN A 84 -10.11 -9.78 -6.09
CA ASN A 84 -11.35 -9.02 -5.97
C ASN A 84 -11.30 -7.93 -4.87
N PRO A 85 -10.97 -8.23 -3.60
CA PRO A 85 -10.87 -7.19 -2.58
C PRO A 85 -9.75 -6.17 -2.86
N PHE A 86 -8.61 -6.59 -3.42
CA PHE A 86 -7.53 -5.67 -3.79
C PHE A 86 -7.96 -4.68 -4.88
N LEU A 87 -8.59 -5.16 -5.96
CA LEU A 87 -9.09 -4.33 -7.05
C LEU A 87 -10.24 -3.41 -6.62
N ARG A 88 -11.08 -3.85 -5.67
CA ARG A 88 -12.09 -2.96 -5.05
C ARG A 88 -11.43 -1.82 -4.29
N ALA A 89 -10.39 -2.11 -3.51
CA ALA A 89 -9.63 -1.05 -2.83
C ALA A 89 -8.96 -0.09 -3.82
N CYS A 90 -8.47 -0.57 -4.98
CA CYS A 90 -7.96 0.31 -6.05
C CYS A 90 -9.00 1.35 -6.51
N ALA A 91 -10.30 1.00 -6.53
CA ALA A 91 -11.37 1.92 -6.91
C ALA A 91 -11.69 2.98 -5.83
N GLU A 92 -11.22 2.79 -4.60
CA GLU A 92 -11.43 3.71 -3.48
C GLU A 92 -10.24 4.65 -3.21
N LEU A 93 -9.17 4.51 -3.99
CA LEU A 93 -7.98 5.33 -3.87
C LEU A 93 -8.25 6.79 -4.29
N HIS A 94 -7.39 7.68 -3.83
CA HIS A 94 -7.42 9.09 -4.17
C HIS A 94 -7.22 9.28 -5.69
N GLN A 95 -7.94 10.23 -6.31
CA GLN A 95 -7.95 10.43 -7.77
C GLN A 95 -6.57 10.71 -8.39
N ASN A 96 -5.62 11.21 -7.58
CA ASN A 96 -4.25 11.48 -8.00
C ASN A 96 -3.32 10.26 -7.94
N VAL A 97 -3.82 9.09 -7.52
CA VAL A 97 -3.04 7.85 -7.54
C VAL A 97 -2.99 7.31 -8.96
N ASN A 98 -1.80 6.90 -9.41
CA ASN A 98 -1.61 6.24 -10.69
C ASN A 98 -1.99 4.76 -10.61
N VAL A 99 -3.31 4.49 -10.58
CA VAL A 99 -3.87 3.14 -10.49
C VAL A 99 -3.39 2.23 -11.63
N LYS A 100 -3.08 2.79 -12.79
CA LYS A 100 -2.55 2.03 -13.93
C LYS A 100 -1.24 1.32 -13.56
N ASN A 101 -0.31 2.00 -12.89
CA ASN A 101 0.96 1.39 -12.49
C ASN A 101 0.76 0.25 -11.49
N ILE A 102 -0.17 0.43 -10.54
CA ILE A 102 -0.52 -0.61 -9.56
C ILE A 102 -1.06 -1.86 -10.27
N ILE A 103 -1.93 -1.69 -11.27
CA ILE A 103 -2.50 -2.82 -12.03
C ILE A 103 -1.44 -3.50 -12.88
N ILE A 104 -0.55 -2.75 -13.54
CA ILE A 104 0.57 -3.32 -14.30
C ILE A 104 1.44 -4.16 -13.38
N ALA A 105 1.84 -3.61 -12.22
CA ALA A 105 2.67 -4.33 -11.25
C ALA A 105 2.03 -5.61 -10.69
N LEU A 106 0.69 -5.69 -10.65
CA LEU A 106 -0.03 -6.89 -10.21
C LEU A 106 -0.07 -7.99 -11.29
N ILE A 107 0.04 -7.61 -12.57
CA ILE A 107 -0.04 -8.53 -13.70
C ILE A 107 1.34 -9.04 -14.11
N ASP A 108 2.36 -8.18 -14.00
CA ASP A 108 3.77 -8.49 -14.28
C ASP A 108 4.36 -9.46 -13.24
#